data_AF-A0A7L9WJ92-F1
#
_entry.id   AF-A0A7L9WJ92-F1
#
_cell.length_a   1.000
_cell.length_b   1.000
_cell.length_c   1.000
_cell.angle_alpha   90.00
_cell.angle_beta   90.00
_cell.angle_gamma   90.00
#
_symmetry.space_group_name_H-M   'P 1'
#
loop_
_entity.id
_entity.type
_entity.pdbx_description
1 polymer ?
#
loop_
_entity_poly.entity_id
_entity_poly.type
_entity_poly.pdbx_seq_one_letter_code
_entity_poly.pdbx_strand_id
1 'polypeptide(L)'
;MSSETYSPPDIFDPPEENSLYPELFRLHREIHEFSQNLDDFPRLLEIQRRLITAISEAERKIRGAKKASSDPRGWQYVRYNFLCLGDCLAFLYMDRFALKQTFFDVDTVNPKQSGGFITDKAGHANEVSLLEDAISHNVPAVLCDITNVLRYGDICLLGDSDPVPIEIKSSKTKDRRGKRQNSKLKTLYSFLASDRSDDFRGLPGTTFRTEFSVAPKSYSNQLQVAIVRANLNGSSSFEVDGCLKVVVIMEDPDYEALFGGFDSPRVLVNSVNQIKTNKLWGCYYPYPLTLSEPSHYEGFVRGEIHIFTLLDVEAFEEKLALEEGTSLSVDLDENDIQCQIHFSNLFADEQEAYFIIGEHMMCRMWTDFLCPSWIVQSSISSVVSNVEAIREAADSS
;
A
#
# COMPACT_ATOMS: atom_id res chain seq x y z
N MET A 1 -13.31 23.05 19.89
CA MET A 1 -12.27 23.28 18.86
C MET A 1 -12.98 23.82 17.64
N SER A 2 -12.39 24.81 16.95
CA SER A 2 -13.00 25.49 15.81
C SER A 2 -13.35 24.48 14.71
N SER A 3 -14.61 24.49 14.27
CA SER A 3 -15.05 23.80 13.06
C SER A 3 -14.39 24.49 11.86
N GLU A 4 -13.19 24.05 11.50
CA GLU A 4 -12.67 24.31 10.16
C GLU A 4 -13.60 23.58 9.20
N THR A 5 -14.34 24.34 8.41
CA THR A 5 -15.15 23.82 7.32
C THR A 5 -14.22 23.05 6.37
N TYR A 6 -14.38 21.73 6.31
CA TYR A 6 -13.76 20.87 5.31
C TYR A 6 -14.01 21.49 3.93
N SER A 7 -12.96 22.07 3.35
CA SER A 7 -12.98 22.47 1.95
C SER A 7 -12.62 21.23 1.16
N PRO A 8 -13.51 20.70 0.30
CA PRO A 8 -13.16 19.55 -0.51
C PRO A 8 -11.88 19.88 -1.30
N PRO A 9 -10.91 18.96 -1.37
CA PRO A 9 -9.69 19.21 -2.13
C PRO A 9 -10.03 19.61 -3.56
N ASP A 10 -9.24 20.51 -4.15
CA ASP A 10 -9.36 20.91 -5.54
C ASP A 10 -9.52 19.67 -6.43
N ILE A 11 -10.72 19.50 -7.01
CA ILE A 11 -11.07 18.32 -7.79
C ILE A 11 -10.07 18.20 -8.94
N PHE A 12 -9.35 17.07 -8.97
CA PHE A 12 -8.43 16.72 -10.04
C PHE A 12 -8.93 15.46 -10.71
N ASP A 13 -9.27 15.58 -11.99
CA ASP A 13 -9.61 14.43 -12.81
C ASP A 13 -8.35 13.91 -13.52
N PRO A 14 -8.11 12.58 -13.52
CA PRO A 14 -7.07 11.99 -14.35
C PRO A 14 -7.23 12.44 -15.80
N PRO A 15 -6.13 12.75 -16.51
CA PRO A 15 -6.24 13.11 -17.91
C PRO A 15 -6.71 11.89 -18.70
N GLU A 16 -7.74 12.06 -19.52
CA GLU A 16 -8.24 11.01 -20.42
C GLU A 16 -7.12 10.54 -21.35
N GLU A 17 -6.32 11.48 -21.89
CA GLU A 17 -5.19 11.21 -22.76
C GLU A 17 -3.87 11.78 -22.21
N ASN A 18 -2.78 11.04 -22.41
CA ASN A 18 -1.43 11.51 -22.10
C ASN A 18 -0.38 10.85 -23.01
N SER A 19 0.61 11.62 -23.45
CA SER A 19 1.64 11.12 -24.36
C SER A 19 2.50 9.98 -23.78
N LEU A 20 2.50 9.79 -22.45
CA LEU A 20 3.25 8.71 -21.78
C LEU A 20 2.39 7.48 -21.44
N TYR A 21 1.07 7.54 -21.65
CA TYR A 21 0.18 6.39 -21.42
C TYR A 21 0.53 5.15 -22.24
N PRO A 22 0.89 5.24 -23.53
CA PRO A 22 1.30 4.05 -24.28
C PRO A 22 2.46 3.30 -23.63
N GLU A 23 3.43 4.01 -23.05
CA GLU A 23 4.56 3.39 -22.35
C GLU A 23 4.17 2.84 -20.98
N LEU A 24 3.33 3.57 -20.23
CA LEU A 24 2.80 3.12 -18.95
C LEU A 24 2.08 1.77 -19.08
N PHE A 25 1.18 1.67 -20.05
CA PHE A 25 0.37 0.47 -20.25
C PHE A 25 1.18 -0.68 -20.87
N ARG A 26 2.19 -0.36 -21.68
CA ARG A 26 3.15 -1.35 -22.15
C ARG A 26 3.94 -1.95 -20.99
N LEU A 27 4.48 -1.12 -20.09
CA LEU A 27 5.23 -1.60 -18.92
C LEU A 27 4.37 -2.40 -17.95
N HIS A 28 3.09 -2.03 -17.77
CA HIS A 28 2.15 -2.83 -16.98
C HIS A 28 2.05 -4.28 -17.51
N ARG A 29 1.81 -4.45 -18.82
CA ARG A 29 1.79 -5.78 -19.45
C ARG A 29 3.08 -6.55 -19.23
N GLU A 30 4.22 -5.89 -19.43
CA GLU A 30 5.53 -6.54 -19.28
C GLU A 30 5.84 -6.96 -17.85
N ILE A 31 5.37 -6.21 -16.85
CA ILE A 31 5.48 -6.59 -15.44
C ILE A 31 4.64 -7.85 -15.15
N HIS A 32 3.45 -7.96 -15.73
CA HIS A 32 2.63 -9.17 -15.60
C HIS A 32 3.23 -10.37 -16.31
N GLU A 33 3.80 -10.19 -17.50
CA GLU A 33 4.59 -11.24 -18.17
C GLU A 33 5.78 -11.67 -17.30
N PHE A 34 6.51 -10.70 -16.75
CA PHE A 34 7.64 -10.95 -15.86
C PHE A 34 7.24 -11.67 -14.57
N SER A 35 6.05 -11.40 -14.02
CA SER A 35 5.56 -12.07 -12.80
C SER A 35 5.45 -13.60 -12.94
N GLN A 36 5.42 -14.11 -14.18
CA GLN A 36 5.38 -15.54 -14.46
C GLN A 36 6.76 -16.22 -14.39
N ASN A 37 7.85 -15.43 -14.40
CA ASN A 37 9.22 -15.92 -14.28
C ASN A 37 10.12 -14.86 -13.60
N LEU A 38 10.11 -14.88 -12.26
CA LEU A 38 10.87 -13.92 -11.44
C LEU A 38 12.39 -14.11 -11.51
N ASP A 39 12.88 -15.19 -12.11
CA ASP A 39 14.32 -15.43 -12.32
C ASP A 39 14.84 -14.79 -13.63
N ASP A 40 13.99 -14.14 -14.42
CA ASP A 40 14.40 -13.38 -15.61
C ASP A 40 15.01 -12.02 -15.24
N PHE A 41 16.19 -12.07 -14.62
CA PHE A 41 16.96 -10.89 -14.21
C PHE A 41 17.27 -9.91 -15.35
N PRO A 42 17.61 -10.35 -16.58
CA PRO A 42 17.74 -9.45 -17.73
C PRO A 42 16.46 -8.65 -18.00
N ARG A 43 15.29 -9.30 -17.93
CA ARG A 43 13.99 -8.64 -18.11
C ARG A 43 13.70 -7.66 -16.98
N LEU A 44 13.99 -8.02 -15.72
CA LEU A 44 13.87 -7.11 -14.58
C LEU A 44 14.68 -5.82 -14.81
N LEU A 45 15.93 -5.93 -15.26
CA LEU A 45 16.78 -4.78 -15.54
C LEU A 45 16.24 -3.94 -16.71
N GLU A 46 15.72 -4.57 -17.76
CA GLU A 46 15.13 -3.87 -18.90
C GLU A 46 13.90 -3.04 -18.49
N ILE A 47 12.99 -3.63 -17.70
CA ILE A 47 11.80 -2.95 -17.17
C ILE A 47 12.23 -1.72 -16.35
N GLN A 48 13.21 -1.88 -15.45
CA GLN A 48 13.70 -0.77 -14.63
C GLN A 48 14.32 0.37 -15.46
N ARG A 49 15.14 0.06 -16.48
CA ARG A 49 15.72 1.07 -17.38
C ARG A 49 14.65 1.90 -18.10
N ARG A 50 13.56 1.25 -18.50
CA ARG A 50 12.43 1.91 -19.14
C ARG A 50 11.60 2.73 -18.16
N LEU A 51 11.36 2.24 -16.94
CA LEU A 51 10.76 3.01 -15.86
C LEU A 51 11.57 4.28 -15.56
N ILE A 52 12.90 4.18 -15.41
CA ILE A 52 13.80 5.33 -15.21
C ILE A 52 13.61 6.37 -16.32
N THR A 53 13.59 5.93 -17.57
CA THR A 53 13.43 6.80 -18.75
C THR A 53 12.07 7.50 -18.74
N ALA A 54 10.99 6.76 -18.50
CA ALA A 54 9.62 7.28 -18.50
C ALA A 54 9.36 8.23 -17.32
N ILE A 55 9.83 7.89 -16.11
CA ILE A 55 9.78 8.75 -14.93
C ILE A 55 10.56 10.04 -15.18
N SER A 56 11.77 9.93 -15.73
CA SER A 56 12.60 11.10 -16.08
C SER A 56 11.92 12.00 -17.12
N GLU A 57 11.18 11.42 -18.07
CA GLU A 57 10.37 12.20 -19.01
C GLU A 57 9.22 12.93 -18.32
N ALA A 58 8.44 12.24 -17.49
CA ALA A 58 7.36 12.85 -16.72
C ALA A 58 7.89 14.00 -15.84
N GLU A 59 9.04 13.80 -15.20
CA GLU A 59 9.73 14.84 -14.41
C GLU A 59 10.14 16.06 -15.23
N ARG A 60 10.70 15.87 -16.43
CA ARG A 60 10.99 16.96 -17.37
C ARG A 60 9.73 17.74 -17.72
N LYS A 61 8.61 17.05 -17.99
CA LYS A 61 7.32 17.68 -18.29
C LYS A 61 6.76 18.45 -17.09
N ILE A 62 6.85 17.91 -15.87
CA ILE A 62 6.48 18.61 -14.63
C ILE A 62 7.29 19.91 -14.47
N ARG A 63 8.61 19.87 -14.68
CA ARG A 63 9.46 21.08 -14.60
C ARG A 63 9.11 22.08 -15.69
N GLY A 64 8.88 21.62 -16.91
CA GLY A 64 8.44 22.45 -18.02
C GLY A 64 7.13 23.17 -17.69
N ALA A 65 6.14 22.43 -17.18
CA ALA A 65 4.84 22.97 -16.80
C ALA A 65 4.98 24.04 -15.70
N LYS A 66 5.76 23.76 -14.65
CA LYS A 66 6.05 24.72 -13.57
C LYS A 66 6.77 25.97 -14.06
N LYS A 67 7.77 25.84 -14.94
CA LYS A 67 8.48 26.97 -15.54
C LYS A 67 7.57 27.84 -16.42
N ALA A 68 6.60 27.22 -17.07
CA ALA A 68 5.58 27.90 -17.88
C ALA A 68 4.38 28.40 -17.08
N SER A 69 4.39 28.27 -15.73
CA SER A 69 3.25 28.59 -14.87
C SER A 69 1.94 27.90 -15.25
N SER A 70 2.04 26.68 -15.79
CA SER A 70 0.91 25.81 -16.14
C SER A 70 0.74 24.68 -15.11
N ASP A 71 -0.46 24.09 -15.05
CA ASP A 71 -0.79 23.05 -14.07
C ASP A 71 0.04 21.76 -14.28
N PRO A 72 0.90 21.36 -13.31
CA PRO A 72 1.69 20.15 -13.42
C PRO A 72 0.95 18.87 -12.98
N ARG A 73 -0.28 18.97 -12.44
CA ARG A 73 -0.97 17.84 -11.78
C ARG A 73 -1.14 16.63 -12.69
N GLY A 74 -1.47 16.82 -13.96
CA GLY A 74 -1.55 15.73 -14.95
C GLY A 74 -0.24 14.93 -15.08
N TRP A 75 0.89 15.61 -15.19
CA TRP A 75 2.20 14.93 -15.26
C TRP A 75 2.63 14.32 -13.93
N GLN A 76 2.27 14.92 -12.81
CA GLN A 76 2.49 14.35 -11.48
C GLN A 76 1.70 13.05 -11.28
N TYR A 77 0.47 13.01 -11.77
CA TYR A 77 -0.37 11.82 -11.78
C TYR A 77 0.25 10.70 -12.63
N VAL A 78 0.69 10.99 -13.85
CA VAL A 78 1.36 9.99 -14.69
C VAL A 78 2.66 9.48 -14.08
N ARG A 79 3.49 10.39 -13.52
CA ARG A 79 4.71 9.99 -12.78
C ARG A 79 4.37 9.04 -11.64
N TYR A 80 3.32 9.34 -10.88
CA TYR A 80 2.89 8.50 -9.76
C TYR A 80 2.50 7.09 -10.20
N ASN A 81 1.78 6.95 -11.32
CA ASN A 81 1.42 5.64 -11.87
C ASN A 81 2.66 4.83 -12.32
N PHE A 82 3.69 5.47 -12.89
CA PHE A 82 4.97 4.79 -13.14
C PHE A 82 5.65 4.32 -11.85
N LEU A 83 5.59 5.13 -10.77
CA LEU A 83 6.11 4.69 -9.47
C LEU A 83 5.32 3.51 -8.90
N CYS A 84 4.00 3.45 -9.14
CA CYS A 84 3.18 2.28 -8.77
C CYS A 84 3.59 1.03 -9.56
N LEU A 85 4.04 1.16 -10.81
CA LEU A 85 4.65 0.05 -11.55
C LEU A 85 6.00 -0.36 -10.97
N GLY A 86 6.81 0.58 -10.49
CA GLY A 86 8.03 0.25 -9.75
C GLY A 86 7.75 -0.43 -8.42
N ASP A 87 6.67 -0.05 -7.70
CA ASP A 87 6.21 -0.75 -6.51
C ASP A 87 5.91 -2.23 -6.83
N CYS A 88 5.30 -2.52 -7.99
CA CYS A 88 5.03 -3.90 -8.40
C CYS A 88 6.30 -4.77 -8.38
N LEU A 89 7.44 -4.24 -8.85
CA LEU A 89 8.70 -4.98 -8.85
C LEU A 89 9.15 -5.36 -7.43
N ALA A 90 8.94 -4.50 -6.44
CA ALA A 90 9.25 -4.83 -5.04
C ALA A 90 8.28 -5.88 -4.48
N PHE A 91 6.98 -5.70 -4.73
CA PHE A 91 5.91 -6.58 -4.22
C PHE A 91 5.88 -7.97 -4.87
N LEU A 92 6.53 -8.16 -6.02
CA LEU A 92 6.70 -9.48 -6.63
C LEU A 92 7.70 -10.37 -5.87
N TYR A 93 8.64 -9.78 -5.14
CA TYR A 93 9.66 -10.53 -4.38
C TYR A 93 9.44 -10.52 -2.87
N MET A 94 8.78 -9.49 -2.34
CA MET A 94 8.69 -9.27 -0.89
C MET A 94 7.26 -9.36 -0.38
N ASP A 95 7.14 -9.82 0.87
CA ASP A 95 5.88 -9.71 1.60
C ASP A 95 5.44 -8.23 1.77
N ARG A 96 4.13 -8.02 1.62
CA ARG A 96 3.50 -6.68 1.65
C ARG A 96 3.60 -5.99 3.01
N PHE A 97 3.74 -6.74 4.09
CA PHE A 97 3.85 -6.22 5.44
C PHE A 97 5.31 -5.93 5.82
N ALA A 98 6.26 -6.65 5.24
CA ALA A 98 7.68 -6.31 5.29
C ALA A 98 7.96 -4.99 4.55
N LEU A 99 7.46 -4.84 3.32
CA LEU A 99 7.62 -3.60 2.53
C LEU A 99 7.00 -2.36 3.21
N LYS A 100 5.95 -2.53 4.01
CA LYS A 100 5.39 -1.42 4.81
C LYS A 100 6.47 -0.73 5.65
N GLN A 101 7.45 -1.47 6.14
CA GLN A 101 8.49 -0.93 7.03
C GLN A 101 9.43 0.04 6.30
N THR A 102 9.59 -0.08 4.99
CA THR A 102 10.45 0.82 4.20
C THR A 102 9.77 2.14 3.84
N PHE A 103 8.47 2.28 4.10
CA PHE A 103 7.69 3.46 3.74
C PHE A 103 7.68 4.54 4.83
N PHE A 104 7.66 4.15 6.10
CA PHE A 104 7.52 5.07 7.22
C PHE A 104 8.87 5.54 7.77
N ASP A 105 8.87 6.68 8.45
CA ASP A 105 10.05 7.10 9.20
C ASP A 105 10.30 6.15 10.39
N VAL A 106 11.56 5.80 10.68
CA VAL A 106 11.88 4.93 11.82
C VAL A 106 11.63 5.62 13.17
N ASP A 107 11.61 6.95 13.20
CA ASP A 107 11.45 7.74 14.42
C ASP A 107 9.99 8.17 14.65
N THR A 108 9.11 8.10 13.64
CA THR A 108 7.73 8.59 13.71
C THR A 108 6.74 7.73 12.93
N VAL A 109 5.46 7.81 13.26
CA VAL A 109 4.40 7.11 12.50
C VAL A 109 4.13 7.70 11.11
N ASN A 110 4.83 8.77 10.72
CA ASN A 110 4.60 9.46 9.47
C ASN A 110 5.32 8.77 8.30
N PRO A 111 4.78 8.84 7.07
CA PRO A 111 5.50 8.44 5.87
C PRO A 111 6.85 9.16 5.79
N LYS A 112 7.92 8.42 5.51
CA LYS A 112 9.23 9.01 5.23
C LYS A 112 9.13 9.89 3.99
N GLN A 113 9.84 11.02 3.95
CA GLN A 113 9.88 11.85 2.74
C GLN A 113 10.34 11.02 1.53
N SER A 114 9.61 11.12 0.42
CA SER A 114 9.97 10.43 -0.83
C SER A 114 11.29 10.94 -1.41
N GLY A 115 11.90 10.13 -2.27
CA GLY A 115 12.99 10.56 -3.14
C GLY A 115 12.60 11.80 -3.95
N GLY A 116 13.61 12.64 -4.24
CA GLY A 116 13.46 13.77 -5.16
C GLY A 116 13.36 13.31 -6.62
N PHE A 117 13.51 14.24 -7.56
CA PHE A 117 13.55 13.89 -8.98
C PHE A 117 14.81 13.08 -9.30
N ILE A 118 14.67 12.07 -10.18
CA ILE A 118 15.79 11.28 -10.70
C ILE A 118 16.64 12.15 -11.64
N THR A 119 15.97 13.02 -12.40
CA THR A 119 16.61 13.97 -13.32
C THR A 119 17.57 14.91 -12.55
N ASP A 120 18.86 14.84 -12.89
CA ASP A 120 20.00 15.66 -12.40
C ASP A 120 20.83 15.08 -11.24
N LYS A 121 20.64 13.83 -10.83
CA LYS A 121 21.51 13.21 -9.82
C LYS A 121 22.82 12.74 -10.45
N ALA A 122 23.91 13.50 -10.24
CA ALA A 122 25.26 13.09 -10.64
C ALA A 122 25.69 11.72 -10.04
N GLY A 123 25.03 11.26 -8.96
CA GLY A 123 25.23 9.95 -8.34
C GLY A 123 24.48 8.78 -9.01
N HIS A 124 23.53 9.05 -9.90
CA HIS A 124 22.63 8.04 -10.45
C HIS A 124 23.34 6.94 -11.26
N ALA A 125 24.44 7.28 -11.95
CA ALA A 125 25.22 6.28 -12.67
C ALA A 125 25.81 5.20 -11.75
N ASN A 126 26.19 5.55 -10.52
CA ASN A 126 26.68 4.58 -9.54
C ASN A 126 25.54 3.72 -8.98
N GLU A 127 24.35 4.29 -8.84
CA GLU A 127 23.13 3.57 -8.43
C GLU A 127 22.75 2.50 -9.46
N VAL A 128 22.73 2.88 -10.74
CA VAL A 128 22.48 1.96 -11.85
C VAL A 128 23.59 0.92 -11.96
N SER A 129 24.86 1.30 -11.77
CA SER A 129 25.96 0.33 -11.81
C SER A 129 25.87 -0.73 -10.70
N LEU A 130 25.45 -0.34 -9.48
CA LEU A 130 25.29 -1.31 -8.39
C LEU A 130 24.04 -2.19 -8.59
N LEU A 131 22.97 -1.63 -9.17
CA LEU A 131 21.81 -2.41 -9.60
C LEU A 131 22.20 -3.49 -10.62
N GLU A 132 22.95 -3.11 -11.65
CA GLU A 132 23.42 -4.04 -12.68
C GLU A 132 24.33 -5.13 -12.09
N ASP A 133 25.21 -4.75 -11.16
CA ASP A 133 26.06 -5.69 -10.44
C ASP A 133 25.25 -6.71 -9.65
N ALA A 134 24.26 -6.27 -8.85
CA ALA A 134 23.40 -7.17 -8.08
C ALA A 134 22.62 -8.14 -8.98
N ILE A 135 22.00 -7.62 -10.04
CA ILE A 135 21.24 -8.42 -11.03
C ILE A 135 22.15 -9.43 -11.74
N SER A 136 23.39 -9.06 -12.08
CA SER A 136 24.36 -9.97 -12.71
C SER A 136 24.82 -11.12 -11.80
N HIS A 137 24.65 -10.95 -10.49
CA HIS A 137 24.89 -11.97 -9.47
C HIS A 137 23.61 -12.71 -9.05
N ASN A 138 22.53 -12.64 -9.84
CA ASN A 138 21.23 -13.27 -9.58
C ASN A 138 20.58 -12.82 -8.26
N VAL A 139 20.85 -11.58 -7.83
CA VAL A 139 20.17 -10.97 -6.70
C VAL A 139 19.12 -10.01 -7.25
N PRO A 140 17.81 -10.28 -7.04
CA PRO A 140 16.78 -9.32 -7.43
C PRO A 140 16.99 -8.02 -6.66
N ALA A 141 16.99 -6.92 -7.39
CA ALA A 141 17.22 -5.60 -6.82
C ALA A 141 16.42 -4.55 -7.58
N VAL A 142 15.99 -3.51 -6.85
CA VAL A 142 15.20 -2.40 -7.40
C VAL A 142 15.78 -1.06 -6.96
N LEU A 143 15.79 -0.06 -7.85
CA LEU A 143 16.11 1.32 -7.45
C LEU A 143 14.99 1.89 -6.58
N CYS A 144 15.31 2.47 -5.43
CA CYS A 144 14.30 3.01 -4.54
C CYS A 144 13.55 4.20 -5.16
N ASP A 145 14.25 5.02 -5.96
CA ASP A 145 13.69 6.22 -6.60
C ASP A 145 12.60 5.92 -7.66
N ILE A 146 12.50 4.69 -8.17
CA ILE A 146 11.44 4.30 -9.12
C ILE A 146 10.19 3.76 -8.42
N THR A 147 10.12 3.80 -7.08
CA THR A 147 9.01 3.28 -6.28
C THR A 147 8.40 4.37 -5.39
N ASN A 148 7.17 4.16 -4.91
CA ASN A 148 6.59 4.93 -3.80
C ASN A 148 6.86 4.28 -2.44
N VAL A 149 7.04 2.96 -2.39
CA VAL A 149 7.11 2.16 -1.15
C VAL A 149 8.51 2.08 -0.53
N LEU A 150 9.57 1.98 -1.36
CA LEU A 150 10.95 1.89 -0.88
C LEU A 150 11.51 3.30 -0.66
N ARG A 151 11.49 3.79 0.59
CA ARG A 151 11.94 5.15 0.92
C ARG A 151 13.29 5.22 1.61
N TYR A 152 13.97 4.10 1.79
CA TYR A 152 15.32 4.02 2.35
C TYR A 152 16.30 3.46 1.33
N GLY A 153 17.55 3.94 1.38
CA GLY A 153 18.59 3.56 0.44
C GLY A 153 18.37 4.15 -0.95
N ASP A 154 19.35 3.91 -1.82
CA ASP A 154 19.28 4.25 -3.24
C ASP A 154 18.87 3.01 -4.06
N ILE A 155 19.28 1.82 -3.61
CA ILE A 155 18.83 0.52 -4.12
C ILE A 155 18.30 -0.35 -2.98
N CYS A 156 17.45 -1.31 -3.29
CA CYS A 156 16.99 -2.32 -2.35
C CYS A 156 17.22 -3.72 -2.94
N LEU A 157 17.93 -4.57 -2.20
CA LEU A 157 18.07 -5.98 -2.54
C LEU A 157 16.85 -6.74 -2.01
N LEU A 158 16.38 -7.70 -2.79
CA LEU A 158 15.11 -8.39 -2.61
C LEU A 158 15.26 -9.93 -2.62
N GLY A 159 16.47 -10.44 -2.37
CA GLY A 159 16.80 -11.86 -2.52
C GLY A 159 16.60 -12.72 -1.27
N ASP A 160 16.04 -12.16 -0.19
CA ASP A 160 15.81 -12.84 1.09
C ASP A 160 14.38 -12.55 1.60
N SER A 161 14.02 -12.99 2.81
CA SER A 161 12.67 -12.77 3.37
C SER A 161 12.32 -11.31 3.62
N ASP A 162 13.33 -10.46 3.83
CA ASP A 162 13.17 -9.04 4.14
C ASP A 162 13.93 -8.14 3.16
N PRO A 163 13.42 -6.92 2.90
CA PRO A 163 14.09 -5.97 2.02
C PRO A 163 15.38 -5.47 2.66
N VAL A 164 16.46 -5.40 1.86
CA VAL A 164 17.76 -4.87 2.30
C VAL A 164 18.10 -3.60 1.53
N PRO A 165 17.73 -2.41 2.05
CA PRO A 165 18.06 -1.15 1.39
C PRO A 165 19.54 -0.80 1.58
N ILE A 166 20.18 -0.35 0.50
CA ILE A 166 21.58 0.01 0.44
C ILE A 166 21.69 1.48 0.02
N GLU A 167 22.43 2.25 0.81
CA GLU A 167 22.78 3.64 0.50
C GLU A 167 24.18 3.69 -0.13
N ILE A 168 24.28 4.30 -1.31
CA ILE A 168 25.50 4.41 -2.10
C ILE A 168 26.15 5.77 -1.80
N LYS A 169 27.43 5.75 -1.43
CA LYS A 169 28.20 6.98 -1.18
C LYS A 169 29.32 7.10 -2.18
N SER A 170 29.30 8.19 -2.97
CA SER A 170 30.37 8.54 -3.90
C SER A 170 31.56 9.24 -3.24
N SER A 171 31.45 9.70 -1.99
CA SER A 171 32.53 10.40 -1.27
C SER A 171 32.85 9.80 0.10
N LYS A 172 34.13 9.90 0.52
CA LYS A 172 34.63 9.38 1.81
C LYS A 172 34.23 10.25 3.02
N THR A 173 33.74 11.47 2.79
CA THR A 173 33.44 12.43 3.86
C THR A 173 32.01 12.25 4.35
N LYS A 174 31.84 11.80 5.60
CA LYS A 174 30.51 11.64 6.22
C LYS A 174 29.98 12.99 6.70
N ASP A 175 29.22 13.67 5.86
CA ASP A 175 28.46 14.84 6.26
C ASP A 175 27.38 14.47 7.30
N ARG A 176 26.85 15.48 8.01
CA ARG A 176 25.84 15.28 9.06
C ARG A 176 24.58 14.59 8.52
N ARG A 177 24.21 14.88 7.28
CA ARG A 177 23.06 14.28 6.58
C ARG A 177 23.26 12.78 6.35
N GLY A 178 24.39 12.38 5.80
CA GLY A 178 24.75 10.99 5.54
C GLY A 178 24.86 10.16 6.82
N LYS A 179 25.36 10.75 7.92
CA LYS A 179 25.32 10.10 9.25
C LYS A 179 23.89 9.81 9.71
N ARG A 180 22.97 10.76 9.56
CA ARG A 180 21.56 10.59 9.92
C ARG A 180 20.87 9.52 9.07
N GLN A 181 21.06 9.55 7.74
CA GLN A 181 20.51 8.53 6.84
C GLN A 181 21.00 7.12 7.21
N ASN A 182 22.32 6.98 7.44
CA ASN A 182 22.91 5.70 7.84
C ASN A 182 22.39 5.22 9.21
N SER A 183 22.19 6.13 10.16
CA SER A 183 21.60 5.78 11.46
C SER A 183 20.18 5.23 11.30
N LYS A 184 19.34 5.90 10.50
CA LYS A 184 17.97 5.44 10.27
C LYS A 184 17.92 4.11 9.53
N LEU A 185 18.78 3.93 8.53
CA LEU A 185 18.90 2.67 7.79
C LEU A 185 19.32 1.52 8.72
N LYS A 186 20.24 1.76 9.65
CA LYS A 186 20.60 0.80 10.69
C LYS A 186 19.45 0.46 11.62
N THR A 187 18.66 1.45 12.05
CA THR A 187 17.47 1.20 12.87
C THR A 187 16.48 0.29 12.15
N LEU A 188 16.20 0.58 10.87
CA LEU A 188 15.32 -0.27 10.05
C LEU A 188 15.87 -1.69 9.91
N TYR A 189 17.16 -1.82 9.58
CA TYR A 189 17.82 -3.12 9.45
C TYR A 189 17.76 -3.92 10.75
N SER A 190 18.07 -3.29 11.89
CA SER A 190 17.98 -3.95 13.19
C SER A 190 16.57 -4.45 13.46
N PHE A 191 15.55 -3.64 13.20
CA PHE A 191 14.15 -4.05 13.41
C PHE A 191 13.74 -5.24 12.54
N LEU A 192 14.07 -5.21 11.24
CA LEU A 192 13.77 -6.32 10.32
C LEU A 192 14.54 -7.59 10.71
N ALA A 193 15.79 -7.46 11.15
CA ALA A 193 16.62 -8.61 11.50
C ALA A 193 16.29 -9.22 12.88
N SER A 194 15.75 -8.45 13.82
CA SER A 194 15.48 -8.91 15.20
C SER A 194 14.02 -9.05 15.55
N ASP A 195 13.10 -8.71 14.63
CA ASP A 195 11.64 -8.70 14.85
C ASP A 195 11.18 -7.95 16.09
N ARG A 196 11.99 -6.99 16.54
CA ARG A 196 11.83 -6.31 17.81
C ARG A 196 12.38 -4.90 17.74
N SER A 197 11.63 -3.95 18.28
CA SER A 197 12.12 -2.60 18.55
C SER A 197 11.51 -2.08 19.84
N ASP A 198 12.34 -1.46 20.67
CA ASP A 198 11.85 -0.59 21.73
C ASP A 198 11.58 0.80 21.14
N ASP A 199 10.56 1.49 21.65
CA ASP A 199 10.11 2.80 21.23
C ASP A 199 9.85 2.91 19.71
N PHE A 200 9.27 1.86 19.12
CA PHE A 200 9.07 1.73 17.68
C PHE A 200 8.30 2.94 17.12
N ARG A 201 8.95 3.71 16.23
CA ARG A 201 8.39 4.93 15.63
C ARG A 201 7.95 5.97 16.67
N GLY A 202 8.64 6.02 17.80
CA GLY A 202 8.36 6.95 18.90
C GLY A 202 7.16 6.56 19.77
N LEU A 203 6.58 5.37 19.56
CA LEU A 203 5.53 4.84 20.43
C LEU A 203 6.17 4.12 21.63
N PRO A 204 5.84 4.49 22.88
CA PRO A 204 6.46 3.90 24.04
C PRO A 204 6.20 2.40 24.14
N GLY A 205 7.21 1.67 24.58
CA GLY A 205 7.13 0.22 24.83
C GLY A 205 7.85 -0.62 23.78
N THR A 206 7.65 -1.93 23.83
CA THR A 206 8.30 -2.88 22.92
C THR A 206 7.32 -3.36 21.86
N THR A 207 7.72 -3.23 20.60
CA THR A 207 6.98 -3.79 19.45
C THR A 207 7.68 -5.04 18.96
N PHE A 208 6.89 -6.07 18.69
CA PHE A 208 7.33 -7.29 18.02
C PHE A 208 6.72 -7.36 16.63
N ARG A 209 7.52 -7.77 15.65
CA ARG A 209 7.02 -8.16 14.33
C ARG A 209 6.72 -9.66 14.39
N THR A 210 5.50 -10.03 14.06
CA THR A 210 5.06 -11.42 14.03
C THR A 210 4.53 -11.74 12.65
N GLU A 211 4.77 -12.98 12.21
CA GLU A 211 4.14 -13.51 11.01
C GLU A 211 2.65 -13.74 11.28
N PHE A 212 1.81 -13.53 10.26
CA PHE A 212 0.39 -13.86 10.36
C PHE A 212 0.21 -15.37 10.32
N SER A 213 -0.61 -15.90 11.25
CA SER A 213 -0.96 -17.32 11.28
C SER A 213 -1.76 -17.81 10.07
N VAL A 214 -2.41 -16.88 9.35
CA VAL A 214 -3.26 -17.16 8.19
C VAL A 214 -2.86 -16.24 7.03
N ALA A 215 -2.62 -16.84 5.86
CA ALA A 215 -2.27 -16.12 4.66
C ALA A 215 -3.36 -15.10 4.24
N PRO A 216 -3.00 -13.91 3.72
CA PRO A 216 -3.96 -12.89 3.28
C PRO A 216 -5.01 -13.42 2.30
N LYS A 217 -6.29 -13.23 2.65
CA LYS A 217 -7.42 -13.55 1.77
C LYS A 217 -7.88 -12.27 1.07
N SER A 218 -7.82 -12.28 -0.27
CA SER A 218 -8.24 -11.15 -1.09
C SER A 218 -9.51 -11.45 -1.89
N TYR A 219 -10.32 -10.42 -2.12
CA TYR A 219 -11.48 -10.47 -3.02
C TYR A 219 -11.16 -9.93 -4.43
N SER A 220 -9.88 -9.76 -4.79
CA SER A 220 -9.45 -9.24 -6.10
C SER A 220 -10.06 -9.97 -7.29
N ASN A 221 -10.21 -11.30 -7.22
CA ASN A 221 -10.85 -12.07 -8.30
C ASN A 221 -12.32 -11.68 -8.50
N GLN A 222 -13.05 -11.42 -7.41
CA GLN A 222 -14.44 -10.96 -7.49
C GLN A 222 -14.52 -9.56 -8.08
N LEU A 223 -13.56 -8.68 -7.74
CA LEU A 223 -13.43 -7.35 -8.34
C LEU A 223 -13.23 -7.44 -9.86
N GLN A 224 -12.33 -8.31 -10.34
CA GLN A 224 -12.11 -8.49 -11.78
C GLN A 224 -13.38 -8.95 -12.50
N VAL A 225 -14.13 -9.90 -11.92
CA VAL A 225 -15.43 -10.34 -12.45
C VAL A 225 -16.45 -9.19 -12.46
N ALA A 226 -16.46 -8.36 -11.42
CA ALA A 226 -17.33 -7.20 -11.34
C ALA A 226 -17.01 -6.17 -12.42
N ILE A 227 -15.73 -5.91 -12.71
CA ILE A 227 -15.32 -5.00 -13.80
C ILE A 227 -15.82 -5.51 -15.15
N VAL A 228 -15.67 -6.82 -15.44
CA VAL A 228 -16.19 -7.41 -16.68
C VAL A 228 -17.71 -7.24 -16.80
N ARG A 229 -18.45 -7.41 -15.69
CA ARG A 229 -19.90 -7.20 -15.67
C ARG A 229 -20.27 -5.72 -15.86
N ALA A 230 -19.54 -4.81 -15.22
CA ALA A 230 -19.77 -3.37 -15.36
C ALA A 230 -19.53 -2.92 -16.80
N ASN A 231 -18.52 -3.46 -17.49
CA ASN A 231 -18.28 -3.17 -18.90
C ASN A 231 -19.44 -3.60 -19.83
N LEU A 232 -20.25 -4.58 -19.42
CA LEU A 232 -21.43 -5.02 -20.20
C LEU A 232 -22.70 -4.23 -19.84
N ASN A 233 -22.83 -3.83 -18.58
CA ASN A 233 -24.08 -3.31 -18.03
C ASN A 233 -24.01 -1.83 -17.60
N GLY A 234 -22.88 -1.16 -17.83
CA GLY A 234 -22.58 0.18 -17.32
C GLY A 234 -22.10 0.17 -15.85
N SER A 235 -22.64 -0.70 -15.01
CA SER A 235 -22.23 -0.84 -13.61
C SER A 235 -22.43 -2.26 -13.06
N SER A 236 -21.78 -2.56 -11.93
CA SER A 236 -21.97 -3.80 -11.20
C SER A 236 -21.64 -3.64 -9.72
N SER A 237 -22.07 -4.59 -8.89
CA SER A 237 -21.64 -4.68 -7.49
C SER A 237 -21.60 -6.12 -7.00
N PHE A 238 -20.91 -6.35 -5.89
CA PHE A 238 -20.89 -7.60 -5.16
C PHE A 238 -20.64 -7.35 -3.68
N GLU A 239 -20.89 -8.35 -2.85
CA GLU A 239 -20.72 -8.29 -1.40
C GLU A 239 -19.60 -9.24 -0.95
N VAL A 240 -18.81 -8.78 0.04
CA VAL A 240 -17.73 -9.53 0.68
C VAL A 240 -18.07 -9.66 2.16
N ASP A 241 -18.02 -10.89 2.66
CA ASP A 241 -18.23 -11.26 4.07
C ASP A 241 -19.53 -10.74 4.70
N GLY A 242 -20.53 -10.38 3.90
CA GLY A 242 -21.80 -9.90 4.42
C GLY A 242 -21.82 -8.43 4.86
N CYS A 243 -20.70 -7.71 4.77
CA CYS A 243 -20.59 -6.37 5.37
C CYS A 243 -19.87 -5.35 4.47
N LEU A 244 -19.22 -5.78 3.39
CA LEU A 244 -18.53 -4.90 2.47
C LEU A 244 -19.12 -5.03 1.07
N LYS A 245 -19.86 -4.03 0.61
CA LYS A 245 -20.33 -3.94 -0.77
C LYS A 245 -19.28 -3.22 -1.61
N VAL A 246 -18.87 -3.84 -2.72
CA VAL A 246 -17.95 -3.25 -3.68
C VAL A 246 -18.74 -2.91 -4.93
N VAL A 247 -18.64 -1.66 -5.36
CA VAL A 247 -19.38 -1.09 -6.50
C VAL A 247 -18.39 -0.70 -7.58
N VAL A 248 -18.66 -1.11 -8.82
CA VAL A 248 -17.89 -0.72 -10.01
C VAL A 248 -18.81 0.01 -10.99
N ILE A 249 -18.42 1.21 -11.39
CA ILE A 249 -19.18 2.06 -12.31
C ILE A 249 -18.28 2.40 -13.51
N MET A 250 -18.81 2.23 -14.71
CA MET A 250 -18.20 2.67 -15.96
C MET A 250 -19.10 3.68 -16.68
N GLU A 251 -20.39 3.38 -16.82
CA GLU A 251 -21.38 4.22 -17.49
C GLU A 251 -22.78 4.09 -16.84
N ASP A 252 -23.60 5.14 -16.92
CA ASP A 252 -25.03 5.18 -16.57
C ASP A 252 -25.46 4.34 -15.34
N PRO A 253 -24.92 4.62 -14.14
CA PRO A 253 -25.23 3.82 -12.95
C PRO A 253 -26.67 4.02 -12.46
N ASP A 254 -27.32 2.91 -12.06
CA ASP A 254 -28.49 2.95 -11.20
C ASP A 254 -28.03 3.14 -9.74
N TYR A 255 -27.94 4.41 -9.30
CA TYR A 255 -27.45 4.75 -7.98
C TYR A 255 -28.24 4.12 -6.84
N GLU A 256 -29.57 3.98 -6.97
CA GLU A 256 -30.40 3.36 -5.93
C GLU A 256 -30.06 1.87 -5.78
N ALA A 257 -29.88 1.15 -6.90
CA ALA A 257 -29.45 -0.25 -6.85
C ALA A 257 -28.02 -0.43 -6.30
N LEU A 258 -27.11 0.48 -6.63
CA LEU A 258 -25.70 0.38 -6.24
C LEU A 258 -25.43 0.83 -4.81
N PHE A 259 -26.09 1.88 -4.34
CA PHE A 259 -25.83 2.49 -3.02
C PHE A 259 -26.94 2.21 -2.00
N GLY A 260 -28.08 1.64 -2.41
CA GLY A 260 -29.13 1.17 -1.51
C GLY A 260 -28.90 -0.24 -0.97
N GLY A 261 -29.81 -0.68 -0.11
CA GLY A 261 -29.84 -2.03 0.48
C GLY A 261 -29.06 -2.18 1.79
N PHE A 262 -28.70 -1.08 2.44
CA PHE A 262 -28.14 -1.08 3.79
C PHE A 262 -29.28 -0.89 4.80
N ASP A 263 -29.38 -1.80 5.76
CA ASP A 263 -30.34 -1.70 6.85
C ASP A 263 -29.84 -0.74 7.95
N SER A 264 -28.51 -0.56 8.05
CA SER A 264 -27.87 0.33 9.00
C SER A 264 -27.67 1.75 8.45
N PRO A 265 -27.83 2.79 9.30
CA PRO A 265 -27.41 4.15 8.96
C PRO A 265 -25.88 4.35 9.04
N ARG A 266 -25.10 3.41 9.60
CA ARG A 266 -23.64 3.49 9.76
C ARG A 266 -22.95 2.80 8.58
N VAL A 267 -22.87 3.50 7.45
CA VAL A 267 -22.17 3.03 6.24
C VAL A 267 -20.94 3.89 5.97
N LEU A 268 -19.76 3.28 5.97
CA LEU A 268 -18.53 3.94 5.55
C LEU A 268 -18.35 3.79 4.04
N VAL A 269 -18.36 4.91 3.32
CA VAL A 269 -18.15 4.93 1.88
C VAL A 269 -16.73 5.40 1.56
N ASN A 270 -16.02 4.65 0.74
CA ASN A 270 -14.70 5.03 0.26
C ASN A 270 -14.61 4.97 -1.26
N SER A 271 -14.01 5.99 -1.85
CA SER A 271 -13.68 6.02 -3.28
C SER A 271 -12.23 5.59 -3.49
N VAL A 272 -12.06 4.38 -4.01
CA VAL A 272 -10.74 3.83 -4.32
C VAL A 272 -10.02 4.69 -5.36
N ASN A 273 -10.78 5.28 -6.30
CA ASN A 273 -10.28 6.23 -7.28
C ASN A 273 -9.67 7.47 -6.63
N GLN A 274 -10.28 8.01 -5.57
CA GLN A 274 -9.75 9.19 -4.88
C GLN A 274 -8.39 8.89 -4.24
N ILE A 275 -8.18 7.68 -3.69
CA ILE A 275 -6.88 7.26 -3.14
C ILE A 275 -5.79 7.31 -4.25
N LYS A 276 -6.07 6.72 -5.42
CA LYS A 276 -5.16 6.76 -6.58
C LYS A 276 -4.91 8.19 -7.06
N THR A 277 -5.97 8.95 -7.31
CA THR A 277 -5.93 10.29 -7.91
C THR A 277 -5.20 11.29 -7.00
N ASN A 278 -5.40 11.17 -5.68
CA ASN A 278 -4.70 11.95 -4.67
C ASN A 278 -3.27 11.44 -4.37
N LYS A 279 -2.85 10.35 -5.01
CA LYS A 279 -1.51 9.76 -4.90
C LYS A 279 -1.21 9.22 -3.50
N LEU A 280 -2.24 8.64 -2.87
CA LEU A 280 -2.25 8.18 -1.47
C LEU A 280 -2.12 6.65 -1.32
N TRP A 281 -1.91 5.90 -2.40
CA TRP A 281 -1.75 4.43 -2.35
C TRP A 281 -0.54 3.96 -1.51
N GLY A 282 0.45 4.82 -1.31
CA GLY A 282 1.47 4.64 -0.29
C GLY A 282 2.21 3.30 -0.28
N CYS A 283 1.95 2.50 0.77
CA CYS A 283 2.59 1.21 1.04
C CYS A 283 1.65 0.01 0.87
N TYR A 284 0.51 0.23 0.22
CA TYR A 284 -0.50 -0.80 -0.02
C TYR A 284 -0.13 -1.63 -1.25
N TYR A 285 -0.74 -2.81 -1.36
CA TYR A 285 -0.52 -3.72 -2.47
C TYR A 285 -0.82 -3.00 -3.79
N PRO A 286 0.09 -2.99 -4.78
CA PRO A 286 -0.05 -2.15 -5.96
C PRO A 286 -1.31 -2.53 -6.77
N TYR A 287 -2.23 -1.58 -6.99
CA TYR A 287 -3.36 -1.79 -7.90
C TYR A 287 -2.96 -2.21 -9.32
N PRO A 288 -1.77 -1.88 -9.89
CA PRO A 288 -1.39 -2.46 -11.16
C PRO A 288 -1.18 -3.97 -11.11
N LEU A 289 -0.84 -4.56 -9.95
CA LEU A 289 -0.80 -6.02 -9.77
C LEU A 289 -2.20 -6.60 -9.58
N THR A 290 -3.08 -5.91 -8.84
CA THR A 290 -4.48 -6.33 -8.67
C THR A 290 -5.23 -6.34 -10.00
N LEU A 291 -5.11 -5.25 -10.77
CA LEU A 291 -5.74 -5.08 -12.08
C LEU A 291 -4.83 -5.65 -13.16
N SER A 292 -4.71 -6.98 -13.18
CA SER A 292 -3.84 -7.71 -14.10
C SER A 292 -4.25 -7.61 -15.56
N GLU A 293 -5.56 -7.59 -15.83
CA GLU A 293 -6.10 -7.38 -17.17
C GLU A 293 -5.76 -5.97 -17.69
N PRO A 294 -5.09 -5.83 -18.85
CA PRO A 294 -4.62 -4.54 -19.34
C PRO A 294 -5.73 -3.50 -19.48
N SER A 295 -6.88 -3.87 -20.03
CA SER A 295 -8.02 -2.95 -20.17
C SER A 295 -8.56 -2.45 -18.83
N HIS A 296 -8.50 -3.27 -17.78
CA HIS A 296 -8.96 -2.88 -16.45
C HIS A 296 -8.00 -1.87 -15.82
N TYR A 297 -6.69 -2.09 -15.95
CA TYR A 297 -5.68 -1.14 -15.49
C TYR A 297 -5.78 0.18 -16.26
N GLU A 298 -5.85 0.11 -17.59
CA GLU A 298 -5.96 1.28 -18.47
C GLU A 298 -7.18 2.14 -18.10
N GLY A 299 -8.37 1.53 -18.02
CA GLY A 299 -9.60 2.24 -17.66
C GLY A 299 -9.56 2.83 -16.25
N PHE A 300 -8.99 2.11 -15.28
CA PHE A 300 -8.83 2.65 -13.92
C PHE A 300 -7.86 3.84 -13.87
N VAL A 301 -6.76 3.79 -14.61
CA VAL A 301 -5.81 4.91 -14.71
C VAL A 301 -6.42 6.12 -15.43
N ARG A 302 -7.18 5.92 -16.50
CA ARG A 302 -7.85 7.02 -17.23
C ARG A 302 -9.05 7.60 -16.48
N GLY A 303 -9.55 6.89 -15.48
CA GLY A 303 -10.73 7.31 -14.73
C GLY A 303 -12.05 6.86 -15.38
N GLU A 304 -12.00 5.88 -16.27
CA GLU A 304 -13.16 5.26 -16.93
C GLU A 304 -13.78 4.16 -16.06
N ILE A 305 -13.02 3.60 -15.12
CA ILE A 305 -13.50 2.63 -14.13
C ILE A 305 -13.47 3.29 -12.76
N HIS A 306 -14.64 3.44 -12.14
CA HIS A 306 -14.81 3.94 -10.78
C HIS A 306 -15.14 2.80 -9.82
N ILE A 307 -14.36 2.69 -8.74
CA ILE A 307 -14.52 1.67 -7.71
C ILE A 307 -14.83 2.37 -6.38
N PHE A 308 -15.93 1.96 -5.78
CA PHE A 308 -16.34 2.37 -4.44
C PHE A 308 -16.47 1.14 -3.54
N THR A 309 -16.16 1.34 -2.26
CA THR A 309 -16.42 0.34 -1.23
C THR A 309 -17.33 0.93 -0.17
N LEU A 310 -18.34 0.17 0.24
CA LEU A 310 -19.32 0.56 1.24
C LEU A 310 -19.29 -0.50 2.33
N LEU A 311 -18.81 -0.11 3.51
CA LEU A 311 -18.80 -0.98 4.68
C LEU A 311 -20.04 -0.70 5.53
N ASP A 312 -20.92 -1.68 5.63
CA ASP A 312 -21.98 -1.71 6.64
C ASP A 312 -21.33 -2.05 7.99
N VAL A 313 -21.28 -1.06 8.87
CA VAL A 313 -20.51 -1.14 10.11
C VAL A 313 -21.20 -2.05 11.13
N GLU A 314 -22.54 -2.01 11.21
CA GLU A 314 -23.28 -2.91 12.09
C GLU A 314 -23.15 -4.35 11.61
N ALA A 315 -23.30 -4.61 10.30
CA ALA A 315 -23.07 -5.94 9.77
C ALA A 315 -21.62 -6.41 9.96
N PHE A 316 -20.64 -5.51 9.91
CA PHE A 316 -19.24 -5.84 10.20
C PHE A 316 -19.06 -6.26 11.66
N GLU A 317 -19.62 -5.49 12.61
CA GLU A 317 -19.56 -5.77 14.04
C GLU A 317 -20.25 -7.11 14.38
N GLU A 318 -21.44 -7.36 13.81
CA GLU A 318 -22.24 -8.55 14.09
C GLU A 318 -21.71 -9.83 13.42
N LYS A 319 -21.26 -9.75 12.16
CA LYS A 319 -20.93 -10.96 11.37
C LYS A 319 -19.50 -11.44 11.57
N LEU A 320 -18.58 -10.57 11.99
CA LEU A 320 -17.14 -10.88 12.01
C LEU A 320 -16.58 -11.16 13.41
N ALA A 321 -17.37 -11.00 14.48
CA ALA A 321 -17.05 -11.52 15.80
C ALA A 321 -17.22 -13.04 15.84
N LEU A 322 -16.20 -13.77 15.36
CA LEU A 322 -16.32 -15.21 15.05
C LEU A 322 -15.92 -16.14 16.20
N GLU A 323 -15.14 -15.66 17.18
CA GLU A 323 -14.66 -16.49 18.29
C GLU A 323 -15.50 -16.28 19.54
N GLU A 324 -15.79 -17.37 20.26
CA GLU A 324 -16.55 -17.31 21.51
C GLU A 324 -15.83 -16.42 22.53
N GLY A 325 -16.53 -15.41 23.04
CA GLY A 325 -15.96 -14.42 23.95
C GLY A 325 -15.23 -13.27 23.27
N THR A 326 -15.40 -13.10 21.94
CA THR A 326 -14.99 -11.89 21.22
C THR A 326 -16.19 -11.07 20.78
N SER A 327 -16.06 -9.75 20.79
CA SER A 327 -17.01 -8.83 20.15
C SER A 327 -16.25 -7.68 19.48
N LEU A 328 -16.91 -7.01 18.53
CA LEU A 328 -16.33 -5.91 17.77
C LEU A 328 -17.09 -4.62 18.05
N SER A 329 -16.35 -3.51 18.12
CA SER A 329 -16.90 -2.16 18.14
C SER A 329 -16.09 -1.27 17.21
N VAL A 330 -16.76 -0.50 16.36
CA VAL A 330 -16.13 0.41 15.41
C VAL A 330 -16.54 1.83 15.72
N ASP A 331 -15.62 2.60 16.29
CA ASP A 331 -15.79 4.04 16.44
C ASP A 331 -15.34 4.74 15.16
N LEU A 332 -16.22 5.60 14.65
CA LEU A 332 -16.03 6.36 13.42
C LEU A 332 -16.21 7.84 13.71
N ASP A 333 -15.23 8.64 13.32
CA ASP A 333 -15.41 10.08 13.16
C ASP A 333 -14.91 10.55 11.79
N GLU A 334 -14.92 11.87 11.55
CA GLU A 334 -14.52 12.45 10.26
C GLU A 334 -13.05 12.18 9.89
N ASN A 335 -12.21 11.81 10.85
CA ASN A 335 -10.76 11.67 10.69
C ASN A 335 -10.26 10.25 10.97
N ASP A 336 -10.91 9.50 11.87
CA ASP A 336 -10.40 8.22 12.36
C ASP A 336 -11.42 7.08 12.25
N ILE A 337 -10.91 5.89 11.92
CA ILE A 337 -11.61 4.61 11.99
C ILE A 337 -10.89 3.75 13.03
N GLN A 338 -11.57 3.48 14.15
CA GLN A 338 -11.02 2.64 15.21
C GLN A 338 -11.87 1.40 15.39
N CYS A 339 -11.34 0.24 15.01
CA CYS A 339 -11.97 -1.04 15.28
C CYS A 339 -11.35 -1.67 16.52
N GLN A 340 -12.16 -1.81 17.56
CA GLN A 340 -11.83 -2.45 18.82
C GLN A 340 -12.35 -3.89 18.80
N ILE A 341 -11.48 -4.82 19.18
CA ILE A 341 -11.82 -6.21 19.47
C ILE A 341 -11.84 -6.36 20.97
N HIS A 342 -13.00 -6.65 21.53
CA HIS A 342 -13.17 -6.90 22.96
C HIS A 342 -13.05 -8.39 23.24
N PHE A 343 -12.40 -8.74 24.34
CA PHE A 343 -12.22 -10.12 24.77
C PHE A 343 -12.75 -10.33 26.18
N SER A 344 -13.82 -11.10 26.32
CA SER A 344 -14.45 -11.38 27.61
C SER A 344 -13.71 -12.44 28.44
N ASN A 345 -12.89 -13.27 27.79
CA ASN A 345 -12.30 -14.48 28.40
C ASN A 345 -10.76 -14.45 28.48
N LEU A 346 -10.12 -13.36 28.05
CA LEU A 346 -8.67 -13.30 27.87
C LEU A 346 -7.91 -12.93 29.16
N PHE A 347 -8.53 -12.22 30.09
CA PHE A 347 -7.93 -11.86 31.37
C PHE A 347 -8.88 -12.21 32.51
N ALA A 348 -8.33 -12.66 33.64
CA ALA A 348 -9.09 -13.16 34.78
C ALA A 348 -9.74 -12.05 35.63
N ASP A 349 -9.36 -10.79 35.42
CA ASP A 349 -9.89 -9.63 36.13
C ASP A 349 -11.09 -9.03 35.40
N GLU A 350 -12.07 -8.49 36.14
CA GLU A 350 -13.37 -7.96 35.66
C GLU A 350 -13.30 -6.80 34.63
N GLN A 351 -12.11 -6.39 34.20
CA GLN A 351 -11.96 -5.42 33.11
C GLN A 351 -11.86 -6.14 31.77
N GLU A 352 -12.85 -5.89 30.91
CA GLU A 352 -12.83 -6.32 29.53
C GLU A 352 -11.59 -5.73 28.82
N ALA A 353 -10.69 -6.60 28.39
CA ALA A 353 -9.55 -6.17 27.60
C ALA A 353 -9.97 -5.99 26.15
N TYR A 354 -9.38 -4.99 25.50
CA TYR A 354 -9.60 -4.76 24.08
C TYR A 354 -8.27 -4.56 23.35
N PHE A 355 -8.31 -4.84 22.06
CA PHE A 355 -7.22 -4.58 21.11
C PHE A 355 -7.74 -3.73 19.96
N ILE A 356 -6.96 -2.73 19.53
CA ILE A 356 -7.32 -1.87 18.40
C ILE A 356 -6.65 -2.41 17.13
N ILE A 357 -7.46 -2.73 16.12
CA ILE A 357 -6.96 -2.98 14.77
C ILE A 357 -6.46 -1.64 14.22
N GLY A 358 -5.16 -1.55 13.95
CA GLY A 358 -4.55 -0.32 13.44
C GLY A 358 -5.18 0.13 12.12
N GLU A 359 -5.37 1.44 11.97
CA GLU A 359 -6.01 2.08 10.80
C GLU A 359 -5.44 1.60 9.46
N HIS A 360 -4.11 1.49 9.34
CA HIS A 360 -3.49 0.98 8.10
C HIS A 360 -3.88 -0.46 7.76
N MET A 361 -4.22 -1.29 8.75
CA MET A 361 -4.72 -2.64 8.51
C MET A 361 -6.16 -2.59 8.02
N MET A 362 -7.01 -1.76 8.63
CA MET A 362 -8.38 -1.52 8.16
C MET A 362 -8.39 -1.00 6.71
N CYS A 363 -7.52 -0.03 6.39
CA CYS A 363 -7.40 0.52 5.04
C CYS A 363 -7.08 -0.52 3.95
N ARG A 364 -6.44 -1.65 4.31
CA ARG A 364 -6.16 -2.73 3.34
C ARG A 364 -7.42 -3.41 2.83
N MET A 365 -8.59 -3.22 3.45
CA MET A 365 -9.86 -3.68 2.89
C MET A 365 -10.07 -3.14 1.48
N TRP A 366 -9.73 -1.88 1.20
CA TRP A 366 -10.01 -1.23 -0.09
C TRP A 366 -8.76 -0.87 -0.90
N THR A 367 -7.56 -0.89 -0.32
CA THR A 367 -6.31 -0.66 -1.07
C THR A 367 -5.59 -1.96 -1.45
N ASP A 368 -5.68 -3.00 -0.63
CA ASP A 368 -5.15 -4.34 -0.93
C ASP A 368 -6.25 -5.31 -1.38
N PHE A 369 -7.52 -4.87 -1.30
CA PHE A 369 -8.70 -5.68 -1.56
C PHE A 369 -8.75 -6.95 -0.68
N LEU A 370 -8.41 -6.80 0.61
CA LEU A 370 -8.45 -7.89 1.58
C LEU A 370 -9.86 -8.08 2.16
N CYS A 371 -10.22 -9.33 2.40
CA CYS A 371 -11.48 -9.68 3.03
C CYS A 371 -11.56 -9.11 4.47
N PRO A 372 -12.65 -8.43 4.85
CA PRO A 372 -12.91 -8.00 6.23
C PRO A 372 -12.69 -9.11 7.26
N SER A 373 -13.21 -10.32 6.98
CA SER A 373 -13.06 -11.49 7.85
C SER A 373 -11.60 -11.84 8.12
N TRP A 374 -10.72 -11.75 7.12
CA TRP A 374 -9.31 -12.05 7.30
C TRP A 374 -8.61 -11.02 8.17
N ILE A 375 -8.93 -9.72 8.03
CA ILE A 375 -8.36 -8.65 8.87
C ILE A 375 -8.71 -8.89 10.35
N VAL A 376 -9.97 -9.21 10.63
CA VAL A 376 -10.42 -9.49 12.00
C VAL A 376 -9.78 -10.77 12.54
N GLN A 377 -9.88 -11.89 11.81
CA GLN A 377 -9.34 -13.19 12.25
C GLN A 377 -7.84 -13.14 12.50
N SER A 378 -7.07 -12.51 11.60
CA SER A 378 -5.61 -12.37 11.76
C SER A 378 -5.25 -11.52 12.99
N SER A 379 -6.05 -10.49 13.28
CA SER A 379 -5.86 -9.65 14.48
C SER A 379 -6.18 -10.41 15.76
N ILE A 380 -7.29 -11.14 15.81
CA ILE A 380 -7.67 -12.00 16.94
C ILE A 380 -6.57 -13.03 17.20
N SER A 381 -6.18 -13.79 16.16
CA SER A 381 -5.14 -14.82 16.26
C SER A 381 -3.82 -14.27 16.77
N SER A 382 -3.43 -13.06 16.33
CA SER A 382 -2.21 -12.42 16.80
C SER A 382 -2.27 -12.07 18.28
N VAL A 383 -3.40 -11.57 18.78
CA VAL A 383 -3.57 -11.22 20.20
C VAL A 383 -3.56 -12.47 21.07
N VAL A 384 -4.33 -13.49 20.69
CA VAL A 384 -4.41 -14.77 21.44
C VAL A 384 -3.03 -15.42 21.53
N SER A 385 -2.33 -15.55 20.39
CA SER A 385 -0.98 -16.17 20.37
C SER A 385 0.02 -15.41 21.24
N ASN A 386 -0.05 -14.07 21.24
CA ASN A 386 0.83 -13.24 22.08
C ASN A 386 0.53 -13.41 23.58
N VAL A 387 -0.75 -13.49 23.96
CA VAL A 387 -1.14 -13.72 25.36
C VAL A 387 -0.72 -15.11 25.83
N GLU A 388 -0.90 -16.14 25.00
CA GLU A 388 -0.43 -17.49 25.29
C GLU A 388 1.09 -17.53 25.52
N ALA A 389 1.87 -16.91 24.62
CA ALA A 389 3.32 -16.83 24.76
C ALA A 389 3.76 -16.10 26.05
N ILE A 390 3.04 -15.04 26.45
CA ILE A 390 3.31 -14.32 27.70
C ILE A 390 3.01 -15.21 28.91
N ARG A 391 1.90 -15.97 28.89
CA ARG A 391 1.53 -16.89 29.98
C ARG A 391 2.55 -18.02 30.12
N GLU A 392 2.95 -18.65 29.02
CA GLU A 392 3.98 -19.68 29.02
C GLU A 392 5.31 -19.18 29.58
N ALA A 393 5.72 -17.97 29.21
CA ALA A 393 6.92 -17.35 29.74
C ALA A 393 6.84 -17.12 31.26
N ALA A 394 5.68 -16.67 31.77
CA ALA A 394 5.45 -16.44 33.20
C ALA A 394 5.42 -17.73 34.04
N ASP A 395 4.85 -18.82 33.51
CA ASP A 395 4.80 -20.12 34.20
C ASP A 395 6.17 -20.83 34.21
N SER A 396 7.09 -20.44 33.33
CA SER A 396 8.45 -20.99 33.23
C SER A 396 9.51 -20.27 34.08
N SER A 397 9.13 -19.16 34.72
CA SER A 397 9.97 -18.32 35.59
C SER A 397 9.58 -18.42 37.06
#